data_AF-A0A3D3TBS5-F1
#
_entry.id   AF-A0A3D3TBS5-F1
#
_cell.length_a   1.000
_cell.length_b   1.000
_cell.length_c   1.000
_cell.angle_alpha   90.00
_cell.angle_beta   90.00
_cell.angle_gamma   90.00
#
_symmetry.space_group_name_H-M   'P 1'
#
loop_
_entity.id
_entity.type
_entity.pdbx_description
1 polymer ?
#
loop_
_entity_poly.entity_id
_entity_poly.type
_entity_poly.pdbx_seq_one_letter_code
_entity_poly.pdbx_strand_id
1 'polypeptide(L)' 'MIDIRVEDHIIINTKSYISFKNLRLIYELKKSIKYVAAYQLIEKVSKEEQKIRIAVELCSK' A
#
# COMPACT_ATOMS: atom_id res chain seq x y z
N MET A 1 -4.44 16.40 2.79
CA MET A 1 -3.82 15.09 2.45
C MET A 1 -3.53 14.39 3.76
N ILE A 2 -4.27 13.32 4.11
CA ILE A 2 -4.04 12.55 5.34
C ILE A 2 -3.09 11.40 4.96
N ASP A 3 -1.79 11.65 5.08
CA ASP A 3 -0.73 10.64 4.94
C ASP A 3 -0.48 10.05 6.33
N ILE A 4 -1.19 8.98 6.68
CA ILE A 4 -0.96 8.29 7.96
C ILE A 4 0.33 7.49 7.77
N ARG A 5 1.46 8.10 8.11
CA ARG A 5 2.74 7.41 8.14
C ARG A 5 2.67 6.36 9.23
N VAL A 6 2.81 5.09 8.83
CA VAL A 6 3.06 4.01 9.78
C VAL A 6 4.50 4.18 10.26
N GLU A 7 4.69 4.87 11.37
CA GLU A 7 5.98 4.93 12.07
C GLU A 7 6.31 3.53 12.59
N ASP A 8 7.57 3.11 12.45
CA ASP A 8 8.00 1.77 12.85
C ASP A 8 7.87 1.63 14.37
N HIS A 9 6.92 0.80 14.81
CA HIS A 9 6.74 0.52 16.23
C HIS A 9 7.81 -0.48 16.67
N ILE A 10 8.68 -0.04 17.58
CA ILE A 10 9.70 -0.89 18.22
C ILE A 10 9.10 -1.40 19.53
N ILE A 11 8.95 -2.72 19.65
CA ILE A 11 8.59 -3.40 20.89
C ILE A 11 9.90 -3.79 21.57
N ILE A 12 10.19 -3.18 22.72
CA ILE A 12 11.42 -3.44 23.49
C ILE A 12 11.05 -4.25 24.73
N ASN A 13 11.73 -5.38 24.91
CA ASN A 13 11.75 -6.15 26.15
C ASN A 13 13.18 -6.18 26.70
N THR A 14 13.36 -6.53 27.97
CA THR A 14 14.68 -6.57 28.63
C THR A 14 15.67 -7.55 28.01
N LYS A 15 15.20 -8.47 27.16
CA LYS A 15 16.01 -9.51 26.51
C LYS A 15 16.10 -9.38 24.99
N SER A 16 15.20 -8.61 24.35
CA SER A 16 15.14 -8.53 22.90
C SER A 16 14.34 -7.32 22.43
N TYR A 17 14.60 -6.91 21.19
CA TYR A 17 13.82 -5.91 20.49
C TYR A 17 13.18 -6.53 19.25
N ILE A 18 11.95 -6.13 18.95
CA ILE A 18 11.22 -6.53 17.74
C ILE A 18 10.77 -5.24 17.05
N SER A 19 11.13 -5.07 15.78
CA SER A 19 10.59 -4.00 14.93
C SER A 19 9.70 -4.60 13.84
N PHE A 20 8.63 -3.88 13.48
CA PHE A 20 7.77 -4.28 12.38
C PHE A 20 8.50 -4.26 11.04
N LYS A 21 9.54 -3.43 10.93
CA LYS A 21 10.52 -3.49 9.83
C LYS A 21 11.32 -4.79 9.80
N ASN A 22 11.85 -5.27 10.94
CA ASN A 22 12.59 -6.54 11.01
C ASN A 22 11.70 -7.74 10.71
N LEU A 23 10.43 -7.70 11.12
CA LEU A 23 9.46 -8.75 10.86
C LEU A 23 8.90 -8.75 9.43
N ARG A 24 9.29 -7.78 8.57
CA ARG A 24 8.67 -7.52 7.25
C ARG A 24 7.16 -7.27 7.30
N LEU A 25 6.54 -7.22 8.48
CA LEU A 25 5.11 -7.03 8.70
C LEU A 25 4.62 -5.72 8.05
N ILE A 26 5.47 -4.69 8.05
CA ILE A 26 5.17 -3.40 7.42
C ILE A 26 4.96 -3.52 5.89
N TYR A 27 5.61 -4.49 5.22
CA TYR A 27 5.39 -4.75 3.80
C TYR A 27 4.04 -5.41 3.55
N GLU A 28 3.64 -6.34 4.43
CA GLU A 28 2.33 -6.98 4.34
C GLU A 28 1.21 -6.00 4.64
N LEU A 29 1.39 -5.13 5.63
CA LEU A 29 0.45 -4.06 5.95
C LEU A 29 0.31 -3.04 4.81
N LYS A 30 1.41 -2.70 4.13
CA LYS A 30 1.39 -1.82 2.94
C LYS A 30 0.64 -2.43 1.75
N LYS A 31 0.58 -3.75 1.63
CA LYS A 31 -0.24 -4.44 0.60
C LYS A 31 -1.73 -4.43 0.96
N SER A 32 -2.08 -4.23 2.22
CA SER A 32 -3.47 -4.22 2.67
C SER A 32 -4.15 -2.91 2.30
N ILE A 33 -5.29 -3.02 1.61
CA ILE A 33 -6.17 -1.89 1.30
C ILE A 33 -7.06 -1.47 2.48
N LYS A 34 -7.04 -2.22 3.60
CA LYS A 34 -7.99 -2.07 4.71
C LYS A 34 -8.01 -0.67 5.35
N TYR A 35 -6.86 0.00 5.37
CA TYR A 35 -6.70 1.33 5.98
C TYR A 35 -6.46 2.45 4.97
N VAL A 36 -6.59 2.16 3.67
CA VAL A 36 -6.46 3.15 2.61
C VAL A 36 -7.78 3.90 2.48
N ALA A 37 -7.73 5.22 2.41
CA ALA A 37 -8.94 6.02 2.26
C ALA A 37 -9.63 5.74 0.91
N ALA A 38 -10.97 5.67 0.92
CA ALA A 38 -11.76 5.26 -0.24
C ALA A 38 -11.47 6.10 -1.51
N TYR A 39 -11.26 7.41 -1.37
CA TYR A 39 -10.95 8.29 -2.51
C TYR A 39 -9.63 7.91 -3.21
N GLN A 40 -8.62 7.47 -2.45
CA GLN A 40 -7.33 7.04 -3.01
C GLN A 40 -7.45 5.71 -3.76
N LEU A 41 -8.38 4.85 -3.34
CA LEU A 41 -8.69 3.60 -4.05
C LEU A 41 -9.38 3.90 -5.39
N ILE A 42 -10.38 4.79 -5.38
CA ILE A 42 -11.11 5.20 -6.59
C ILE A 42 -10.15 5.82 -7.61
N GLU A 43 -9.26 6.71 -7.17
CA GLU A 43 -8.28 7.34 -8.06
C GLU A 43 -7.31 6.32 -8.68
N LYS A 44 -6.86 5.34 -7.90
CA LYS A 44 -6.00 4.25 -8.40
C LYS A 44 -6.73 3.40 -9.44
N VAL A 45 -7.97 3.00 -9.16
CA VAL A 45 -8.78 2.19 -10.09
C VAL A 45 -8.99 2.93 -11.41
N SER A 46 -9.37 4.20 -11.36
CA SER A 46 -9.59 5.00 -12.57
C SER A 46 -8.34 5.11 -13.45
N LYS A 47 -7.15 5.26 -12.84
CA LYS A 47 -5.87 5.27 -13.58
C LYS A 47 -5.56 3.93 -14.23
N GLU A 48 -5.81 2.82 -13.54
CA GLU A 48 -5.60 1.47 -14.09
C GLU A 48 -6.58 1.17 -15.23
N GLU A 49 -7.85 1.54 -15.11
CA GLU A 49 -8.84 1.42 -16.19
C GLU A 49 -8.43 2.19 -17.44
N GLN A 50 -7.90 3.41 -17.29
CA GLN A 50 -7.38 4.19 -18.41
C GLN A 50 -6.22 3.49 -19.11
N LYS A 51 -5.25 2.95 -18.36
CA LYS A 51 -4.12 2.21 -18.91
C LYS A 51 -4.57 0.96 -19.66
N ILE A 52 -5.50 0.20 -19.08
CA ILE A 52 -6.04 -1.01 -19.69
C ILE A 52 -6.76 -0.65 -20.99
N ARG A 53 -7.59 0.40 -20.99
CA ARG A 53 -8.28 0.86 -22.20
C ARG A 53 -7.31 1.24 -23.31
N ILE A 54 -6.27 2.01 -22.99
CA ILE A 54 -5.22 2.39 -23.95
C ILE A 54 -4.47 1.14 -24.46
N ALA A 55 -4.14 0.20 -23.57
CA ALA A 55 -3.45 -1.03 -23.95
C ALA A 55 -4.30 -1.93 -24.87
N VAL A 56 -5.61 -2.04 -24.61
CA VAL A 56 -6.56 -2.76 -25.48
C VAL A 56 -6.65 -2.09 -26.85
N GLU A 57 -6.75 -0.76 -26.89
CA GLU A 57 -6.84 0.01 -28.14
C GLU A 57 -5.58 -0.09 -29.00
N LEU A 58 -4.40 -0.18 -28.37
CA LEU A 58 -3.12 -0.45 -29.03
C LEU A 58 -3.00 -1.88 -29.57
N CYS A 59 -3.64 -2.86 -28.91
CA CYS A 59 -3.55 -4.27 -29.29
C CYS A 59 -4.59 -4.67 -30.38
N SER A 60 -5.63 -3.86 -30.58
CA SER A 60 -6.65 -4.04 -31.61
C SER A 60 -6.36 -3.31 -32.94
N LYS A 61 -5.17 -2.72 -33.09
CA LYS A 61 -4.73 -1.97 -34.28
C LYS A 61 -3.57 -2.68 -34.95
#